data_AF-A0A1X7V748-F1
#
_entry.id   AF-A0A1X7V748-F1
#
_cell.length_a   1.000
_cell.length_b   1.000
_cell.length_c   1.000
_cell.angle_alpha   90.00
_cell.angle_beta   90.00
_cell.angle_gamma   90.00
#
_symmetry.space_group_name_H-M   'P 1'
#
loop_
_entity.id
_entity.type
_entity.pdbx_description
1 polymer ?
#
loop_
_entity_poly.entity_id
_entity_poly.type
_entity_poly.pdbx_seq_one_letter_code
_entity_poly.pdbx_strand_id
1 'polypeptide(L)'
;MKAVLHSLKFCSFQEIALRGPREVADSKNRGNYVEHHLIGEYNMVVNKRLQHGPRNSVYSSHCIQDEIIHILARQVCLTICNEVKEPRYFSILVDESRDNEAK
;
A
#
# COMPACT_ATOMS: atom_id res chain seq x y z
N MET A 1 3.86 -9.54 -7.99
CA MET A 1 2.70 -8.63 -7.95
C MET A 1 1.65 -9.04 -6.92
N LYS A 2 1.12 -10.29 -6.88
CA LYS A 2 0.14 -10.70 -5.85
C LYS A 2 0.59 -10.44 -4.41
N ALA A 3 1.86 -10.73 -4.11
CA ALA A 3 2.46 -10.48 -2.80
C ALA A 3 2.39 -9.00 -2.37
N VAL A 4 2.77 -8.09 -3.28
CA VAL A 4 2.75 -6.64 -3.09
C VAL A 4 1.34 -6.14 -2.79
N LEU A 5 0.35 -6.59 -3.56
CA LEU A 5 -1.05 -6.23 -3.36
C LEU A 5 -1.60 -6.74 -2.03
N HIS A 6 -1.21 -7.96 -1.62
CA HIS A 6 -1.59 -8.52 -0.32
C HIS A 6 -1.00 -7.71 0.84
N SER A 7 0.28 -7.33 0.78
CA SER A 7 0.91 -6.50 1.82
C SER A 7 0.26 -5.13 1.92
N LEU A 8 -0.01 -4.49 0.77
CA LEU A 8 -0.74 -3.21 0.72
C LEU A 8 -2.12 -3.33 1.35
N LYS A 9 -2.91 -4.32 0.89
CA LYS A 9 -4.24 -4.59 1.41
C LYS A 9 -4.19 -4.83 2.92
N PHE A 10 -3.31 -5.71 3.40
CA PHE A 10 -3.16 -6.00 4.82
C PHE A 10 -2.87 -4.72 5.62
N CYS A 11 -1.89 -3.92 5.21
CA CYS A 11 -1.53 -2.70 5.92
C CYS A 11 -2.69 -1.69 5.95
N SER A 12 -3.41 -1.53 4.84
CA SER A 12 -4.58 -0.65 4.76
C SER A 12 -5.73 -1.11 5.66
N PHE A 13 -6.04 -2.41 5.70
CA PHE A 13 -7.11 -2.96 6.54
C PHE A 13 -6.78 -2.94 8.04
N GLN A 14 -5.50 -2.97 8.39
CA GLN A 14 -5.03 -2.89 9.77
C GLN A 14 -4.69 -1.45 10.20
N GLU A 15 -4.82 -0.47 9.29
CA GLU A 15 -4.45 0.94 9.52
C GLU A 15 -2.99 1.13 9.99
N ILE A 16 -2.09 0.23 9.56
CA ILE A 16 -0.67 0.29 9.90
C ILE A 16 0.14 0.94 8.78
N ALA A 17 1.22 1.62 9.16
CA ALA A 17 2.11 2.28 8.21
C ALA A 17 2.70 1.29 7.21
N LEU A 18 2.65 1.61 5.91
CA LEU A 18 3.35 0.83 4.88
C LEU A 18 4.88 0.95 5.04
N ARG A 19 5.34 2.17 5.34
CA ARG A 19 6.76 2.52 5.37
C ARG A 19 7.29 2.59 6.79
N GLY A 20 8.56 2.23 6.93
CA GLY A 20 9.32 2.43 8.15
C GLY A 20 10.09 3.76 8.12
N PRO A 21 10.65 4.19 9.26
CA PRO A 21 11.54 5.35 9.31
C PRO A 21 12.79 5.19 8.43
N ARG A 22 13.21 3.94 8.18
CA ARG A 22 14.39 3.62 7.36
C ARG A 22 14.24 2.25 6.70
N GLU A 23 14.17 2.19 5.37
CA GLU A 23 13.96 0.94 4.61
C GLU A 23 15.27 0.29 4.12
N VAL A 24 16.36 0.47 4.87
CA VAL A 24 17.71 -0.04 4.56
C VAL A 24 17.95 -1.42 5.15
N ALA A 25 18.85 -2.22 4.56
CA ALA A 25 19.04 -3.63 4.94
C ALA A 25 19.49 -3.84 6.39
N ASP A 26 20.17 -2.86 6.99
CA ASP A 26 20.66 -2.84 8.37
C ASP A 26 19.64 -2.31 9.38
N SER A 27 18.47 -1.82 8.94
CA SER A 27 17.44 -1.34 9.84
C SER A 27 16.72 -2.51 10.52
N LYS A 28 16.45 -2.37 11.82
CA LYS A 28 15.64 -3.32 12.59
C LYS A 28 14.16 -3.31 12.20
N ASN A 29 13.71 -2.22 11.59
CA ASN A 29 12.34 -2.06 11.10
C ASN A 29 12.40 -1.37 9.74
N ARG A 30 12.32 -2.17 8.68
CA ARG A 30 12.39 -1.67 7.30
C ARG A 30 11.04 -1.23 6.75
N GLY A 31 10.00 -1.18 7.59
CA GLY A 31 8.64 -0.88 7.20
C GLY A 31 7.84 -2.13 6.87
N ASN A 32 6.54 -2.10 7.22
CA ASN A 32 5.67 -3.26 7.07
C ASN A 32 5.60 -3.74 5.62
N TYR A 33 5.68 -2.86 4.62
CA TYR A 33 5.62 -3.26 3.22
C TYR A 33 6.87 -4.06 2.77
N VAL A 34 8.05 -3.66 3.23
CA VAL A 34 9.33 -4.32 2.92
C VAL A 34 9.51 -5.58 3.75
N GLU A 35 9.14 -5.53 5.03
CA GLU A 35 9.20 -6.67 5.95
C GLU A 35 8.13 -7.71 5.57
N HIS A 36 6.87 -7.32 5.35
CA HIS A 36 5.79 -8.22 4.90
C HIS A 36 6.01 -8.75 3.46
N HIS A 37 7.08 -8.33 2.79
CA HIS A 37 7.64 -9.06 1.67
C HIS A 37 8.22 -10.45 2.04
N LEU A 38 8.08 -10.86 3.30
CA LEU A 38 8.18 -12.21 3.86
C LEU A 38 7.47 -13.33 3.05
N ILE A 39 6.64 -13.01 2.05
CA ILE A 39 6.19 -14.00 1.06
C ILE A 39 7.38 -14.64 0.32
N GLY A 40 8.53 -13.96 0.26
CA GLY A 40 9.80 -14.55 -0.16
C GLY A 40 10.29 -15.67 0.76
N GLU A 41 10.07 -15.62 2.07
CA GLU A 41 10.49 -16.71 2.97
C GLU A 41 9.71 -18.00 2.72
N TYR A 42 8.42 -17.88 2.39
CA TYR A 42 7.56 -19.03 2.10
C TYR A 42 7.53 -19.43 0.61
N ASN A 43 8.20 -18.67 -0.27
CA ASN A 43 8.29 -18.96 -1.69
C ASN A 43 9.69 -18.67 -2.23
N MET A 44 10.50 -19.73 -2.39
CA MET A 44 11.88 -19.65 -2.87
C MET A 44 12.02 -18.94 -4.22
N VAL A 45 11.02 -19.05 -5.11
CA VAL A 45 11.04 -18.40 -6.43
C VAL A 45 10.89 -16.88 -6.29
N VAL A 46 10.01 -16.45 -5.38
CA VAL A 46 9.83 -15.04 -5.04
C VAL A 46 11.09 -14.50 -4.36
N ASN A 47 11.65 -15.22 -3.38
CA ASN A 47 12.89 -14.85 -2.71
C ASN A 47 14.04 -14.62 -3.68
N LYS A 48 14.27 -15.60 -4.56
CA LYS A 48 15.37 -15.56 -5.52
C LYS A 48 15.23 -14.38 -6.48
N ARG A 49 14.02 -14.04 -6.92
CA ARG A 49 13.77 -12.86 -7.77
C ARG A 49 13.97 -11.54 -7.02
N LEU A 50 13.77 -11.49 -5.72
CA LEU A 50 13.98 -10.26 -4.95
C LEU A 50 15.45 -9.99 -4.68
N GLN A 51 16.20 -11.05 -4.38
CA GLN A 51 17.63 -10.95 -4.09
C GLN A 51 18.48 -10.82 -5.36
N HIS A 52 18.11 -11.56 -6.42
CA HIS A 52 18.93 -11.72 -7.63
C HIS A 52 18.23 -11.28 -8.91
N GLY A 53 16.98 -10.80 -8.82
CA GLY A 53 16.26 -10.30 -9.99
C GLY A 53 16.80 -8.96 -10.47
N PRO A 54 16.51 -8.60 -11.73
CA PRO A 54 16.90 -7.31 -12.26
C PRO A 54 16.27 -6.18 -11.44
N ARG A 55 16.94 -5.02 -11.33
CA ARG A 55 16.54 -3.89 -10.46
C ARG A 55 15.08 -3.44 -10.64
N ASN A 56 14.54 -3.60 -11.84
CA ASN A 56 13.14 -3.31 -12.21
C ASN A 56 12.11 -4.35 -11.73
N SER A 57 12.56 -5.51 -11.24
CA SER A 57 11.68 -6.56 -10.70
C SER A 57 11.37 -6.39 -9.22
N VAL A 58 12.05 -5.44 -8.57
CA VAL A 58 11.91 -5.13 -7.15
C VAL A 58 10.93 -3.97 -7.00
N TYR A 59 9.65 -4.30 -6.82
CA TYR A 59 8.57 -3.33 -6.55
C TYR A 59 8.65 -2.73 -5.13
N SER A 60 9.84 -2.70 -4.54
CA SER A 60 10.08 -2.23 -3.17
C SER A 60 10.47 -0.75 -3.10
N SER A 61 10.82 -0.10 -4.22
CA SER A 61 11.21 1.30 -4.19
C SER A 61 10.05 2.21 -3.80
N HIS A 62 10.35 3.32 -3.10
CA HIS A 62 9.35 4.30 -2.70
C HIS A 62 8.53 4.82 -3.88
N CYS A 63 9.18 5.15 -5.00
CA CYS A 63 8.49 5.65 -6.20
C CYS A 63 7.45 4.66 -6.72
N ILE A 64 7.79 3.36 -6.76
CA ILE A 64 6.86 2.31 -7.21
C ILE A 64 5.74 2.11 -6.18
N GLN A 65 6.06 2.14 -4.88
CA GLN A 65 5.05 2.08 -3.83
C GLN A 65 4.03 3.23 -3.97
N ASP A 66 4.51 4.46 -4.18
CA ASP A 66 3.65 5.63 -4.40
C ASP A 66 2.78 5.47 -5.64
N GLU A 67 3.35 5.01 -6.76
CA GLU A 67 2.59 4.78 -8.00
C GLU A 67 1.46 3.76 -7.79
N ILE A 68 1.74 2.65 -7.10
CA ILE A 68 0.72 1.64 -6.81
C ILE A 68 -0.38 2.23 -5.91
N ILE A 69 -0.02 3.01 -4.89
CA ILE A 69 -0.99 3.69 -4.02
C ILE A 69 -1.89 4.63 -4.84
N HIS A 70 -1.30 5.43 -5.73
CA HIS A 70 -2.06 6.35 -6.59
C HIS A 70 -3.01 5.61 -7.54
N ILE A 71 -2.56 4.51 -8.15
CA ILE A 71 -3.40 3.68 -9.03
C ILE A 71 -4.58 3.11 -8.25
N LEU A 72 -4.32 2.56 -7.05
CA LEU A 72 -5.38 2.00 -6.20
C LEU A 72 -6.37 3.07 -5.73
N ALA A 73 -5.89 4.22 -5.28
CA ALA A 73 -6.73 5.34 -4.87
C ALA A 73 -7.62 5.80 -6.04
N ARG A 74 -7.04 5.97 -7.23
CA ARG A 74 -7.80 6.31 -8.45
C ARG A 74 -8.87 5.27 -8.76
N GLN A 75 -8.54 3.99 -8.66
CA GLN A 75 -9.49 2.92 -8.95
C GLN A 75 -10.66 2.91 -7.95
N VAL A 76 -10.37 3.10 -6.66
CA VAL A 76 -11.42 3.21 -5.62
C VAL A 76 -12.33 4.41 -5.90
N CYS A 77 -11.76 5.59 -6.19
CA CYS A 77 -12.54 6.76 -6.54
C CYS A 77 -13.41 6.53 -7.78
N LEU A 78 -12.86 5.94 -8.84
CA LEU A 78 -13.62 5.64 -10.05
C LEU A 78 -14.77 4.68 -9.79
N THR A 79 -14.56 3.63 -8.98
CA THR A 79 -15.62 2.69 -8.59
C THR A 79 -16.74 3.42 -7.85
N ILE A 80 -16.42 4.19 -6.80
CA ILE A 80 -17.41 4.96 -6.03
C ILE A 80 -18.13 5.96 -6.94
N CYS A 81 -17.41 6.72 -7.76
CA CYS A 81 -18.01 7.70 -8.67
C CYS A 81 -18.95 7.04 -9.69
N ASN A 82 -18.64 5.84 -10.17
CA ASN A 82 -19.52 5.11 -11.07
C ASN A 82 -20.76 4.62 -10.32
N GLU A 83 -20.62 4.05 -9.13
CA GLU A 83 -21.75 3.63 -8.29
C GLU A 83 -22.69 4.77 -7.92
N VAL A 84 -22.17 5.99 -7.69
CA VAL A 84 -22.97 7.18 -7.39
C VAL A 84 -23.68 7.76 -8.61
N LYS A 85 -23.16 7.52 -9.83
CA LYS A 85 -23.77 8.01 -11.08
C LYS A 85 -24.98 7.20 -11.55
N GLU A 86 -25.06 5.92 -11.17
CA GLU A 86 -26.16 5.03 -11.54
C GLU A 86 -27.53 5.42 -10.94
N PRO A 87 -27.66 5.73 -9.63
CA PRO A 87 -28.94 6.06 -9.04
C PRO A 87 -29.40 7.48 -9.39
N ARG A 88 -30.72 7.66 -9.46
CA ARG A 88 -31.36 8.98 -9.69
C ARG A 88 -31.16 9.96 -8.53
N TYR A 89 -30.97 9.45 -7.33
CA TYR A 89 -30.84 10.24 -6.11
C TYR A 89 -29.70 9.69 -5.26
N PHE A 90 -28.92 10.60 -4.66
CA PHE A 90 -27.88 10.31 -3.68
C PHE A 90 -27.95 11.34 -2.56
N SER A 91 -27.45 11.00 -1.37
CA SER A 91 -27.25 11.93 -0.26
C SER A 91 -25.77 11.94 0.12
N ILE A 92 -25.28 13.10 0.57
CA ILE A 92 -23.92 13.26 1.08
C ILE A 92 -24.03 13.57 2.56
N LEU A 93 -23.38 12.74 3.38
CA LEU A 93 -23.17 13.00 4.81
C LEU A 93 -21.74 13.53 4.97
N VAL A 94 -21.61 14.69 5.59
CA VAL A 94 -20.30 15.32 5.87
C VAL A 94 -20.11 15.33 7.37
N ASP A 95 -19.02 14.73 7.83
CA ASP A 95 -18.56 14.80 9.22
C ASP A 95 -17.29 15.66 9.28
N GLU A 96 -17.23 16.58 10.23
CA GLU A 96 -16.09 17.48 10.44
C GLU A 96 -15.59 17.31 11.87
N SER A 97 -14.30 16.99 12.03
CA SER A 97 -13.62 16.97 13.31
C SER A 97 -12.68 18.17 13.44
N ARG A 98 -12.60 18.75 14.63
CA ARG A 98 -11.62 19.80 14.97
C ARG A 98 -10.40 19.16 15.59
N ASP A 99 -9.24 19.47 15.04
CA ASP A 99 -7.96 19.10 15.66
C ASP A 99 -7.72 19.99 16.89
N ASN A 100 -7.67 19.35 18.06
CA ASN A 100 -7.44 20.03 19.34
C ASN A 100 -6.03 19.76 19.87
N GLU A 101 -5.11 19.22 19.05
CA GLU A 101 -3.72 19.09 19.47
C GLU A 101 -3.10 20.47 19.70
N ALA A 102 -2.88 20.80 20.98
CA ALA A 102 -2.09 21.94 21.38
C ALA A 102 -0.65 21.71 20.93
N LYS A 103 -0.13 22.67 20.16
CA LYS A 103 1.22 22.69 19.62
C LYS A 103 2.31 22.55 20.68
#